data_AF-A0A924THU5-F1
#
_entry.id   AF-A0A924THU5-F1
#
_cell.length_a   1.000
_cell.length_b   1.000
_cell.length_c   1.000
_cell.angle_alpha   90.00
_cell.angle_beta   90.00
_cell.angle_gamma   90.00
#
_symmetry.space_group_name_H-M   'P 1'
#
loop_
_entity.id
_entity.type
_entity.pdbx_description
1 polymer ?
#
loop_
_entity_poly.entity_id
_entity_poly.type
_entity_poly.pdbx_seq_one_letter_code
_entity_poly.pdbx_strand_id
1 'polypeptide(L)'
;MSYTPTATSQTIQQQPKDNRKIIYGVLVAALLLTWGYIIYDKSKTKEVVAAKEQQYVSAVSAKDSIQQDFNLASAKLDSMAGTNVKLQGALAAKNDDIIKLKQNISGILRNKNATASELKQAKEMIAELNGKIENLFADLEKAKAENTQLTASNTQLNTDKQQLSTEKQAIADNLTATEAAKKNVEDLASTLHASNLAISAINVKNNGKEKETTTAKRADLLRFSFDLDENRVAPSGNKEIYVCVTAPDGKAISNGTTFTTRDAGEKTYTQKVDVNYEQGKRKPV
;
A
#
# COMPACT_ATOMS: atom_id res chain seq x y z
N MET A 1 78.39 -47.28 -131.54
CA MET A 1 79.79 -47.52 -131.11
C MET A 1 80.18 -46.44 -130.09
N SER A 2 80.88 -46.85 -129.03
CA SER A 2 81.89 -46.09 -128.25
C SER A 2 81.54 -44.82 -127.44
N TYR A 3 81.47 -45.03 -126.11
CA TYR A 3 82.23 -44.44 -124.97
C TYR A 3 82.35 -42.91 -124.67
N THR A 4 81.93 -42.61 -123.42
CA THR A 4 82.47 -41.67 -122.37
C THR A 4 82.32 -40.15 -122.53
N PRO A 5 82.44 -39.35 -121.45
CA PRO A 5 82.13 -39.52 -120.00
C PRO A 5 81.20 -38.37 -119.50
N THR A 6 80.95 -38.19 -118.18
CA THR A 6 81.04 -36.89 -117.45
C THR A 6 80.33 -36.87 -116.07
N ALA A 7 81.12 -36.53 -115.05
CA ALA A 7 80.87 -35.83 -113.77
C ALA A 7 79.90 -36.38 -112.69
N THR A 8 80.53 -36.95 -111.65
CA THR A 8 80.07 -36.95 -110.26
C THR A 8 79.89 -35.51 -109.74
N SER A 9 78.72 -35.20 -109.17
CA SER A 9 78.47 -33.94 -108.44
C SER A 9 78.58 -34.19 -106.94
N GLN A 10 79.48 -33.45 -106.28
CA GLN A 10 79.61 -33.38 -104.83
C GLN A 10 78.52 -32.46 -104.26
N THR A 11 77.67 -32.96 -103.36
CA THR A 11 76.79 -32.15 -102.52
C THR A 11 77.55 -31.65 -101.30
N ILE A 12 77.80 -30.35 -101.23
CA ILE A 12 78.34 -29.66 -100.05
C ILE A 12 77.26 -29.64 -98.96
N GLN A 13 77.55 -30.24 -97.80
CA GLN A 13 76.77 -30.09 -96.58
C GLN A 13 76.89 -28.64 -96.07
N GLN A 14 75.78 -27.90 -96.01
CA GLN A 14 75.70 -26.67 -95.20
C GLN A 14 75.35 -27.05 -93.76
N GLN A 15 76.18 -26.60 -92.81
CA GLN A 15 75.92 -26.76 -91.38
C GLN A 15 74.56 -26.12 -91.00
N PRO A 16 73.74 -26.79 -90.16
CA PRO A 16 72.53 -26.18 -89.64
C PRO A 16 72.92 -25.02 -88.71
N LYS A 17 72.37 -23.84 -88.96
CA LYS A 17 72.50 -22.67 -88.09
C LYS A 17 71.90 -23.03 -86.72
N ASP A 18 72.75 -23.01 -85.68
CA ASP A 18 72.39 -23.39 -84.31
C ASP A 18 71.42 -22.36 -83.68
N ASN A 19 70.13 -22.58 -83.93
CA ASN A 19 69.03 -21.76 -83.38
C ASN A 19 68.74 -22.05 -81.90
N ARG A 20 69.48 -22.97 -81.27
CA ARG A 20 69.31 -23.31 -79.85
C ARG A 20 69.53 -22.08 -78.96
N LYS A 21 70.48 -21.20 -79.30
CA LYS A 21 70.71 -19.95 -78.54
C LYS A 21 69.52 -18.99 -78.58
N ILE A 22 68.79 -18.93 -79.70
CA ILE A 22 67.57 -18.12 -79.84
C ILE A 22 66.42 -18.77 -79.07
N ILE A 23 66.27 -20.10 -79.17
CA ILE A 23 65.28 -20.87 -78.42
C ILE A 23 65.52 -20.75 -76.90
N TYR A 24 66.78 -20.85 -76.44
CA TYR A 24 67.17 -20.61 -75.05
C TYR A 24 66.91 -19.17 -74.64
N GLY A 25 67.19 -18.18 -75.49
CA GLY A 25 66.90 -16.77 -75.22
C GLY A 25 65.40 -16.48 -75.05
N VAL A 26 64.56 -17.05 -75.92
CA VAL A 26 63.09 -16.93 -75.82
C VAL A 26 62.55 -17.69 -74.61
N LEU A 27 63.07 -18.88 -74.33
CA LEU A 27 62.69 -19.65 -73.13
C LEU A 27 63.07 -18.92 -71.84
N VAL A 28 64.27 -18.34 -71.77
CA VAL A 28 64.74 -17.54 -70.64
C VAL A 28 63.89 -16.28 -70.49
N ALA A 29 63.56 -15.58 -71.58
CA ALA A 29 62.69 -14.41 -71.55
C ALA A 29 61.26 -14.76 -71.08
N ALA A 30 60.70 -15.88 -71.55
CA ALA A 30 59.38 -16.36 -71.11
C ALA A 30 59.39 -16.76 -69.61
N LEU A 31 60.47 -17.38 -69.13
CA LEU A 31 60.70 -17.69 -67.71
C LEU A 31 60.81 -16.43 -66.84
N LEU A 32 61.53 -15.40 -67.31
CA LEU A 32 61.65 -14.14 -66.59
C LEU A 32 60.33 -13.37 -66.53
N LEU A 33 59.53 -13.40 -67.60
CA LEU A 33 58.19 -12.80 -67.61
C LEU A 33 57.22 -13.51 -66.66
N THR A 34 57.25 -14.85 -66.63
CA THR A 34 56.42 -15.63 -65.68
C THR A 34 56.86 -15.41 -64.24
N TRP A 35 58.16 -15.33 -63.96
CA TRP A 35 58.65 -14.96 -62.62
C TRP A 35 58.28 -13.53 -62.23
N GLY A 36 58.39 -12.56 -63.15
CA GLY A 36 57.96 -11.19 -62.91
C GLY A 36 56.47 -11.10 -62.57
N TYR A 37 55.62 -11.84 -63.31
CA TYR A 37 54.18 -11.94 -63.02
C TYR A 37 53.90 -12.59 -61.66
N ILE A 38 54.57 -13.71 -61.33
CA ILE A 38 54.40 -14.40 -60.04
C ILE A 38 54.82 -13.50 -58.87
N ILE A 39 55.89 -12.71 -59.02
CA ILE A 39 56.36 -11.76 -57.99
C ILE A 39 55.37 -10.61 -57.81
N TYR A 40 54.85 -10.05 -58.92
CA TYR A 40 53.84 -9.00 -58.90
C TYR A 40 52.53 -9.49 -58.25
N ASP A 41 52.06 -10.68 -58.64
CA ASP A 41 50.86 -11.31 -58.10
C ASP A 41 51.04 -11.69 -56.61
N LYS A 42 52.21 -12.20 -56.20
CA LYS A 42 52.54 -12.42 -54.78
C LYS A 42 52.58 -11.12 -53.99
N SER A 43 53.02 -10.01 -54.58
CA SER A 43 53.04 -8.70 -53.92
C SER A 43 51.62 -8.17 -53.68
N LYS A 44 50.76 -8.21 -54.70
CA LYS A 44 49.33 -7.86 -54.58
C LYS A 44 48.59 -8.77 -53.61
N THR A 45 48.86 -10.08 -53.66
CA THR A 45 48.26 -11.07 -52.77
C THR A 45 48.71 -10.87 -51.32
N LYS A 46 50.00 -10.57 -51.07
CA LYS A 46 50.49 -10.21 -49.73
C LYS A 46 49.80 -8.97 -49.16
N GLU A 47 49.60 -7.94 -49.99
CA GLU A 47 48.94 -6.69 -49.58
C GLU A 47 47.46 -6.94 -49.21
N VAL A 48 46.74 -7.73 -50.01
CA VAL A 48 45.35 -8.14 -49.74
C VAL A 48 45.26 -9.04 -48.50
N VAL A 49 46.16 -10.00 -48.34
CA VAL A 49 46.20 -10.88 -47.16
C VAL A 49 46.53 -10.09 -45.90
N ALA A 50 47.50 -9.17 -45.95
CA ALA A 50 47.82 -8.29 -44.82
C ALA A 50 46.64 -7.39 -44.44
N ALA A 51 45.93 -6.82 -45.43
CA ALA A 51 44.72 -6.04 -45.17
C ALA A 51 43.59 -6.88 -44.56
N LYS A 52 43.42 -8.14 -45.02
CA LYS A 52 42.44 -9.09 -44.46
C LYS A 52 42.81 -9.54 -43.05
N GLU A 53 44.08 -9.79 -42.77
CA GLU A 53 44.60 -10.13 -41.44
C GLU A 53 44.36 -8.97 -40.46
N GLN A 54 44.65 -7.73 -40.87
CA GLN A 54 44.43 -6.56 -40.03
C GLN A 54 42.94 -6.27 -39.79
N GLN A 55 42.08 -6.46 -40.80
CA GLN A 55 40.62 -6.42 -40.61
C GLN A 55 40.15 -7.51 -39.65
N TYR A 56 40.67 -8.74 -39.77
CA TYR A 56 40.32 -9.85 -38.89
C TYR A 56 40.73 -9.58 -37.44
N VAL A 57 41.98 -9.17 -37.19
CA VAL A 57 42.46 -8.82 -35.84
C VAL A 57 41.64 -7.69 -35.23
N SER A 58 41.29 -6.66 -36.02
CA SER A 58 40.44 -5.56 -35.54
C SER A 58 39.01 -6.02 -35.19
N ALA A 59 38.43 -6.94 -35.98
CA ALA A 59 37.10 -7.48 -35.75
C ALA A 59 37.06 -8.39 -34.51
N VAL A 60 38.12 -9.19 -34.28
CA VAL A 60 38.28 -10.01 -33.07
C VAL A 60 38.39 -9.12 -31.84
N SER A 61 39.24 -8.09 -31.87
CA SER A 61 39.37 -7.15 -30.75
C SER A 61 38.07 -6.41 -30.45
N ALA A 62 37.34 -5.96 -31.48
CA ALA A 62 36.04 -5.33 -31.32
C ALA A 62 35.02 -6.29 -30.70
N LYS A 63 35.01 -7.55 -31.13
CA LYS A 63 34.13 -8.59 -30.59
C LYS A 63 34.43 -8.86 -29.11
N ASP A 64 35.69 -8.95 -28.72
CA ASP A 64 36.09 -9.17 -27.33
C ASP A 64 35.64 -8.02 -26.42
N SER A 65 35.79 -6.78 -26.88
CA SER A 65 35.27 -5.60 -26.17
C SER A 65 33.75 -5.63 -26.02
N ILE A 66 33.02 -5.95 -27.10
CA ILE A 66 31.55 -6.06 -27.07
C ILE A 66 31.11 -7.20 -26.13
N GLN A 67 31.85 -8.31 -26.10
CA GLN A 67 31.59 -9.42 -25.18
C GLN A 67 31.79 -9.00 -23.72
N GLN A 68 32.81 -8.20 -23.43
CA GLN A 68 33.03 -7.64 -22.09
C GLN A 68 31.89 -6.70 -21.68
N ASP A 69 31.50 -5.77 -22.55
CA ASP A 69 30.39 -4.84 -22.30
C ASP A 69 29.07 -5.59 -22.04
N PHE A 70 28.81 -6.64 -22.84
CA PHE A 70 27.64 -7.50 -22.67
C PHE A 70 27.66 -8.25 -21.32
N ASN A 71 28.82 -8.76 -20.91
CA ASN A 71 28.97 -9.46 -19.64
C ASN A 71 28.75 -8.49 -18.45
N LEU A 72 29.26 -7.26 -18.55
CA LEU A 72 29.04 -6.22 -17.54
C LEU A 72 27.56 -5.85 -17.43
N ALA A 73 26.88 -5.60 -18.56
CA ALA A 73 25.45 -5.31 -18.59
C ALA A 73 24.64 -6.48 -18.01
N SER A 74 25.02 -7.72 -18.35
CA SER A 74 24.38 -8.93 -17.82
C SER A 74 24.54 -9.06 -16.31
N ALA A 75 25.76 -8.85 -15.79
CA ALA A 75 26.04 -8.92 -14.36
C ALA A 75 25.29 -7.82 -13.57
N LYS A 76 25.18 -6.61 -14.13
CA LYS A 76 24.39 -5.52 -13.55
C LYS A 76 22.92 -5.93 -13.36
N LEU A 77 22.32 -6.54 -14.38
CA LEU A 77 20.95 -7.06 -14.29
C LEU A 77 20.82 -8.21 -13.28
N ASP A 78 21.73 -9.16 -13.28
CA ASP A 78 21.64 -10.36 -12.43
C ASP A 78 21.79 -9.98 -10.94
N SER A 79 22.62 -8.99 -10.63
CA SER A 79 22.71 -8.39 -9.29
C SER A 79 21.37 -7.79 -8.82
N MET A 80 20.51 -7.36 -9.74
CA MET A 80 19.21 -6.76 -9.43
C MET A 80 18.12 -7.83 -9.27
N ALA A 81 18.18 -8.92 -10.03
CA ALA A 81 17.27 -10.06 -9.91
C ALA A 81 17.42 -10.77 -8.55
N GLY A 82 18.63 -10.79 -7.97
CA GLY A 82 18.90 -11.38 -6.66
C GLY A 82 18.19 -10.68 -5.48
N THR A 83 17.62 -9.48 -5.64
CA THR A 83 17.05 -8.70 -4.53
C THR A 83 15.60 -9.08 -4.15
N ASN A 84 15.13 -10.32 -4.39
CA ASN A 84 13.76 -10.76 -4.02
C ASN A 84 12.63 -9.89 -4.60
N VAL A 85 12.87 -9.20 -5.72
CA VAL A 85 11.85 -8.39 -6.38
C VAL A 85 11.05 -9.30 -7.31
N LYS A 86 9.87 -9.74 -6.87
CA LYS A 86 8.84 -10.22 -7.80
C LYS A 86 8.41 -9.02 -8.63
N LEU A 87 9.02 -8.86 -9.81
CA LEU A 87 8.60 -7.87 -10.79
C LEU A 87 7.13 -8.15 -11.16
N GLN A 88 6.28 -7.15 -11.05
CA GLN A 88 4.86 -7.23 -11.41
C GLN A 88 4.50 -6.15 -12.41
N GLY A 89 3.49 -6.41 -13.25
CA GLY A 89 2.97 -5.45 -14.22
C GLY A 89 4.05 -4.90 -15.16
N ALA A 90 4.20 -3.57 -15.20
CA ALA A 90 5.11 -2.88 -16.12
C ALA A 90 6.59 -3.27 -15.93
N LEU A 91 7.02 -3.59 -14.70
CA LEU A 91 8.40 -4.01 -14.43
C LEU A 91 8.69 -5.40 -15.01
N ALA A 92 7.70 -6.30 -15.01
CA ALA A 92 7.85 -7.62 -15.62
C ALA A 92 8.01 -7.51 -17.14
N ALA A 93 7.19 -6.67 -17.80
CA ALA A 93 7.30 -6.43 -19.24
C ALA A 93 8.67 -5.82 -19.62
N LYS A 94 9.18 -4.87 -18.84
CA LYS A 94 10.52 -4.30 -19.06
C LYS A 94 11.64 -5.34 -18.91
N ASN A 95 11.49 -6.27 -17.97
CA ASN A 95 12.43 -7.38 -17.80
C ASN A 95 12.37 -8.38 -18.96
N ASP A 96 11.19 -8.68 -19.50
CA ASP A 96 11.05 -9.54 -20.67
C ASP A 96 11.72 -8.93 -21.91
N ASP A 97 11.60 -7.62 -22.12
CA ASP A 97 12.31 -6.90 -23.18
C ASP A 97 13.83 -6.99 -23.04
N ILE A 98 14.33 -6.83 -21.81
CA ILE A 98 15.75 -6.98 -21.48
C ILE A 98 16.23 -8.40 -21.78
N ILE A 99 15.45 -9.43 -21.43
CA ILE A 99 15.78 -10.84 -21.74
C ILE A 99 15.86 -11.06 -23.25
N LYS A 100 14.91 -10.54 -24.03
CA LYS A 100 14.94 -10.63 -25.51
C LYS A 100 16.18 -9.94 -26.09
N LEU A 101 16.54 -8.75 -25.60
CA LEU A 101 17.77 -8.07 -26.02
C LEU A 101 19.01 -8.90 -25.68
N LYS A 102 19.11 -9.47 -24.47
CA LYS A 102 20.23 -10.36 -24.09
C LYS A 102 20.34 -11.55 -25.03
N GLN A 103 19.22 -12.16 -25.41
CA GLN A 103 19.20 -13.29 -26.34
C GLN A 103 19.68 -12.90 -27.74
N ASN A 104 19.23 -11.75 -28.27
CA ASN A 104 19.65 -11.24 -29.57
C ASN A 104 21.16 -10.93 -29.61
N ILE A 105 21.68 -10.22 -28.60
CA ILE A 105 23.11 -9.90 -28.48
C ILE A 105 23.93 -11.19 -28.38
N SER A 106 23.51 -12.14 -27.53
CA SER A 106 24.20 -13.42 -27.38
C SER A 106 24.23 -14.23 -28.68
N GLY A 107 23.16 -14.19 -29.48
CA GLY A 107 23.10 -14.82 -30.81
C GLY A 107 24.17 -14.28 -31.76
N ILE A 108 24.30 -12.96 -31.85
CA ILE A 108 25.31 -12.30 -32.69
C ILE A 108 26.72 -12.64 -32.19
N LEU A 109 26.96 -12.55 -30.88
CA LEU A 109 28.29 -12.81 -30.29
C LEU A 109 28.72 -14.28 -30.41
N ARG A 110 27.78 -15.23 -30.42
CA ARG A 110 28.07 -16.66 -30.65
C ARG A 110 28.42 -16.97 -32.09
N ASN A 111 27.99 -16.16 -33.07
CA ASN A 111 28.35 -16.34 -34.47
C ASN A 111 29.87 -16.09 -34.66
N LYS A 112 30.61 -17.13 -35.05
CA LYS A 112 32.06 -17.05 -35.30
C LYS A 112 32.41 -16.25 -36.56
N ASN A 113 31.45 -16.13 -37.49
CA ASN A 113 31.60 -15.42 -38.76
C ASN A 113 30.82 -14.10 -38.76
N ALA A 114 30.56 -13.51 -37.59
CA ALA A 114 29.84 -12.25 -37.48
C ALA A 114 30.54 -11.15 -38.29
N THR A 115 29.77 -10.49 -39.14
CA THR A 115 30.21 -9.38 -39.98
C THR A 115 30.41 -8.11 -39.15
N ALA A 116 31.18 -7.16 -39.67
CA ALA A 116 31.37 -5.85 -39.03
C ALA A 116 30.03 -5.11 -38.79
N SER A 117 29.04 -5.31 -39.67
CA SER A 117 27.69 -4.75 -39.52
C SER A 117 26.94 -5.36 -38.33
N GLU A 118 27.00 -6.68 -38.17
CA GLU A 118 26.37 -7.38 -37.04
C GLU A 118 27.02 -7.00 -35.71
N LEU A 119 28.35 -6.86 -35.67
CA LEU A 119 29.06 -6.38 -34.48
C LEU A 119 28.67 -4.94 -34.11
N LYS A 120 28.47 -4.07 -35.11
CA LYS A 120 27.95 -2.72 -34.89
C LYS A 120 26.53 -2.75 -34.30
N GLN A 121 25.65 -3.59 -34.84
CA GLN A 121 24.29 -3.77 -34.32
C GLN A 121 24.31 -4.31 -32.89
N ALA A 122 25.16 -5.29 -32.57
CA ALA A 122 25.31 -5.79 -31.21
C ALA A 122 25.73 -4.68 -30.24
N LYS A 123 26.66 -3.80 -30.66
CA LYS A 123 27.07 -2.64 -29.86
C LYS A 123 25.91 -1.66 -29.62
N GLU A 124 25.10 -1.38 -30.64
CA GLU A 124 23.90 -0.54 -30.51
C GLU A 124 22.86 -1.17 -29.57
N MET A 125 22.64 -2.48 -29.67
CA MET A 125 21.75 -3.23 -28.76
C MET A 125 22.27 -3.23 -27.32
N ILE A 126 23.59 -3.32 -27.09
CA ILE A 126 24.16 -3.21 -25.73
C ILE A 126 23.92 -1.82 -25.14
N ALA A 127 24.01 -0.76 -25.95
CA ALA A 127 23.68 0.59 -25.47
C ALA A 127 22.19 0.70 -25.08
N GLU A 128 21.28 0.14 -25.88
CA GLU A 128 19.86 0.06 -25.54
C GLU A 128 19.62 -0.79 -24.27
N LEU A 129 20.29 -1.94 -24.15
CA LEU A 129 20.23 -2.82 -22.99
C LEU A 129 20.61 -2.06 -21.71
N ASN A 130 21.71 -1.32 -21.73
CA ASN A 130 22.15 -0.51 -20.59
C ASN A 130 21.11 0.54 -20.20
N GLY A 131 20.53 1.25 -21.18
CA GLY A 131 19.47 2.22 -20.91
C GLY A 131 18.20 1.57 -20.34
N LYS A 132 17.80 0.40 -20.82
CA LYS A 132 16.65 -0.35 -20.26
C LYS A 132 16.93 -0.83 -18.83
N ILE A 133 18.14 -1.30 -18.54
CA ILE A 133 18.55 -1.72 -17.18
C ILE A 133 18.53 -0.54 -16.22
N GLU A 134 19.03 0.63 -16.63
CA GLU A 134 19.02 1.85 -15.80
C GLU A 134 17.62 2.34 -15.48
N ASN A 135 16.73 2.35 -16.48
CA ASN A 135 15.33 2.69 -16.26
C ASN A 135 14.63 1.69 -15.33
N LEU A 136 14.88 0.39 -15.51
CA LEU A 136 14.34 -0.64 -14.61
C LEU A 136 14.84 -0.44 -13.18
N PHE A 137 16.11 -0.07 -13.00
CA PHE A 137 16.68 0.23 -11.69
C PHE A 137 16.00 1.43 -11.03
N ALA A 138 15.85 2.54 -11.76
CA ALA A 138 15.19 3.73 -11.24
C ALA A 138 13.74 3.46 -10.83
N ASP A 139 13.00 2.70 -11.66
CA ASP A 139 11.62 2.31 -11.35
C ASP A 139 11.54 1.42 -10.10
N LEU A 140 12.50 0.49 -9.95
CA LEU A 140 12.54 -0.44 -8.82
C LEU A 140 12.86 0.28 -7.50
N GLU A 141 13.82 1.20 -7.49
CA GLU A 141 14.14 2.01 -6.30
C GLU A 141 12.98 2.93 -5.92
N LYS A 142 12.32 3.55 -6.90
CA LYS A 142 11.10 4.32 -6.67
C LYS A 142 10.00 3.46 -6.05
N ALA A 143 9.73 2.28 -6.63
CA ALA A 143 8.70 1.38 -6.12
C ALA A 143 9.01 0.88 -4.70
N LYS A 144 10.27 0.60 -4.37
CA LYS A 144 10.69 0.25 -3.00
C LYS A 144 10.48 1.39 -2.01
N ALA A 145 10.84 2.62 -2.40
CA ALA A 145 10.65 3.80 -1.57
C ALA A 145 9.16 4.05 -1.31
N GLU A 146 8.33 4.00 -2.36
CA GLU A 146 6.87 4.10 -2.25
C GLU A 146 6.28 3.00 -1.37
N ASN A 147 6.71 1.75 -1.53
CA ASN A 147 6.22 0.63 -0.71
C ASN A 147 6.59 0.81 0.77
N THR A 148 7.80 1.28 1.07
CA THR A 148 8.25 1.58 2.44
C THR A 148 7.41 2.70 3.04
N GLN A 149 7.19 3.78 2.30
CA GLN A 149 6.36 4.91 2.73
C GLN A 149 4.90 4.49 2.96
N LEU A 150 4.32 3.71 2.02
CA LEU A 150 2.95 3.21 2.15
C LEU A 150 2.81 2.26 3.33
N THR A 151 3.81 1.42 3.59
CA THR A 151 3.83 0.54 4.76
C THR A 151 3.86 1.35 6.05
N ALA A 152 4.75 2.35 6.15
CA ALA A 152 4.81 3.24 7.31
C ALA A 152 3.48 4.01 7.53
N SER A 153 2.89 4.54 6.45
CA SER A 153 1.60 5.24 6.51
C SER A 153 0.47 4.31 6.94
N ASN A 154 0.43 3.07 6.45
CA ASN A 154 -0.59 2.09 6.86
C ASN A 154 -0.44 1.70 8.34
N THR A 155 0.79 1.52 8.82
CA THR A 155 1.05 1.27 10.24
C THR A 155 0.57 2.44 11.09
N GLN A 156 0.90 3.67 10.72
CA GLN A 156 0.46 4.86 11.44
C GLN A 156 -1.07 4.98 11.46
N LEU A 157 -1.73 4.84 10.30
CA LEU A 157 -3.18 4.92 10.21
C LEU A 157 -3.88 3.84 11.06
N ASN A 158 -3.33 2.64 11.14
CA ASN A 158 -3.87 1.58 11.99
C ASN A 158 -3.69 1.89 13.48
N THR A 159 -2.58 2.52 13.88
CA THR A 159 -2.36 2.98 15.25
C THR A 159 -3.34 4.09 15.61
N ASP A 160 -3.46 5.13 14.77
CA ASP A 160 -4.36 6.26 14.98
C ASP A 160 -5.82 5.79 15.08
N LYS A 161 -6.22 4.85 14.21
CA LYS A 161 -7.56 4.28 14.23
C LYS A 161 -7.86 3.53 15.53
N GLN A 162 -6.91 2.74 16.05
CA GLN A 162 -7.09 2.03 17.31
C GLN A 162 -7.18 3.01 18.49
N GLN A 163 -6.33 4.03 18.51
CA GLN A 163 -6.36 5.09 19.53
C GLN A 163 -7.70 5.82 19.51
N LEU A 164 -8.14 6.33 18.34
CA LEU A 164 -9.41 7.03 18.18
C LEU A 164 -10.61 6.16 18.57
N SER A 165 -10.58 4.88 18.25
CA SER A 165 -11.64 3.94 18.66
C SER A 165 -11.71 3.80 20.19
N THR A 166 -10.56 3.75 20.85
CA THR A 166 -10.46 3.63 22.31
C THR A 166 -10.94 4.91 23.00
N GLU A 167 -10.48 6.07 22.53
CA GLU A 167 -10.90 7.38 23.03
C GLU A 167 -12.42 7.58 22.85
N LYS A 168 -12.96 7.21 21.69
CA LYS A 168 -14.41 7.30 21.44
C LYS A 168 -15.21 6.44 22.42
N GLN A 169 -14.76 5.21 22.69
CA GLN A 169 -15.43 4.34 23.66
C GLN A 169 -15.37 4.94 25.07
N ALA A 170 -14.21 5.42 25.50
CA ALA A 170 -14.04 6.04 26.81
C ALA A 170 -14.93 7.29 26.98
N ILE A 171 -15.05 8.11 25.94
CA ILE A 171 -15.95 9.28 25.94
C ILE A 171 -17.41 8.84 26.05
N ALA A 172 -17.83 7.81 25.31
CA ALA A 172 -19.21 7.31 25.35
C ALA A 172 -19.57 6.73 26.74
N ASP A 173 -18.65 5.98 27.34
CA ASP A 173 -18.83 5.42 28.68
C ASP A 173 -18.90 6.52 29.73
N ASN A 174 -18.02 7.53 29.65
CA ASN A 174 -18.02 8.66 30.56
C ASN A 174 -19.29 9.52 30.40
N LEU A 175 -19.76 9.74 29.17
CA LEU A 175 -21.02 10.44 28.93
C LEU A 175 -22.19 9.70 29.58
N THR A 176 -22.28 8.39 29.36
CA THR A 176 -23.34 7.54 29.94
C THR A 176 -23.31 7.58 31.47
N ALA A 177 -22.12 7.45 32.07
CA ALA A 177 -21.94 7.53 33.51
C ALA A 177 -22.30 8.91 34.06
N THR A 178 -21.92 9.98 33.36
CA THR A 178 -22.21 11.36 33.73
C THR A 178 -23.70 11.67 33.64
N GLU A 179 -24.39 11.20 32.59
CA GLU A 179 -25.84 11.35 32.46
C GLU A 179 -26.58 10.59 33.56
N ALA A 180 -26.16 9.36 33.88
CA ALA A 180 -26.74 8.59 34.97
C ALA A 180 -26.53 9.26 36.34
N ALA A 181 -25.31 9.74 36.61
CA ALA A 181 -24.98 10.45 37.84
C ALA A 181 -25.77 11.77 37.94
N LYS A 182 -25.86 12.54 36.84
CA LYS A 182 -26.64 13.76 36.75
C LYS A 182 -28.12 13.49 37.06
N LYS A 183 -28.71 12.47 36.42
CA LYS A 183 -30.10 12.09 36.65
C LYS A 183 -30.36 11.71 38.11
N ASN A 184 -29.44 10.96 38.73
CA ASN A 184 -29.55 10.61 40.15
C ASN A 184 -29.48 11.84 41.06
N VAL A 185 -28.51 12.74 40.81
CA VAL A 185 -28.38 14.00 41.57
C VAL A 185 -29.62 14.88 41.39
N GLU A 186 -30.14 15.01 40.17
CA GLU A 186 -31.37 15.76 39.89
C GLU A 186 -32.58 15.14 40.61
N ASP A 187 -32.74 13.81 40.58
CA ASP A 187 -33.84 13.13 41.28
C ASP A 187 -33.78 13.38 42.79
N LEU A 188 -32.61 13.16 43.41
CA LEU A 188 -32.41 13.40 44.83
C LEU A 188 -32.65 14.87 45.20
N ALA A 189 -32.04 15.79 44.46
CA ALA A 189 -32.17 17.23 44.71
C ALA A 189 -33.59 17.76 44.46
N SER A 190 -34.36 17.13 43.58
CA SER A 190 -35.77 17.46 43.32
C SER A 190 -36.75 16.94 44.38
N THR A 191 -36.27 16.18 45.37
CA THR A 191 -37.12 15.66 46.46
C THR A 191 -37.74 16.81 47.25
N LEU A 192 -39.08 16.83 47.31
CA LEU A 192 -39.81 17.81 48.09
C LEU A 192 -39.76 17.45 49.57
N HIS A 193 -39.45 18.45 50.40
CA HIS A 193 -39.49 18.33 51.85
C HIS A 193 -40.82 18.90 52.38
N ALA A 194 -41.49 18.14 53.23
CA ALA A 194 -42.69 18.59 53.93
C ALA A 194 -42.29 19.04 55.33
N SER A 195 -42.57 20.30 55.66
CA SER A 195 -42.33 20.88 56.98
C SER A 195 -43.66 21.32 57.62
N ASN A 196 -43.59 21.79 58.86
CA ASN A 196 -44.75 22.30 59.60
C ASN A 196 -45.94 21.32 59.66
N LEU A 197 -45.63 20.02 59.81
CA LEU A 197 -46.61 18.95 59.91
C LEU A 197 -47.47 19.17 61.16
N ALA A 198 -48.77 19.38 60.98
CA ALA A 198 -49.73 19.50 62.05
C ALA A 198 -50.93 18.56 61.82
N ILE A 199 -51.45 18.02 62.92
CA ILE A 199 -52.57 17.10 62.93
C ILE A 199 -53.61 17.63 63.91
N SER A 200 -54.82 17.88 63.41
CA SER A 200 -55.95 18.37 64.21
C SER A 200 -57.12 17.39 64.13
N ALA A 201 -57.65 17.02 65.29
CA ALA A 201 -58.87 16.22 65.37
C ALA A 201 -60.10 17.13 65.26
N ILE A 202 -61.00 16.80 64.34
CA ILE A 202 -62.19 17.61 64.00
C ILE A 202 -63.45 16.86 64.44
N ASN A 203 -64.29 17.56 65.22
CA ASN A 203 -65.66 17.16 65.50
C ASN A 203 -66.59 17.82 64.49
N VAL A 204 -67.33 17.02 63.73
CA VAL A 204 -68.35 17.48 62.80
C VAL A 204 -69.68 17.48 63.53
N LYS A 205 -70.14 18.68 63.92
CA LYS A 205 -71.44 18.81 64.60
C LYS A 205 -72.59 18.40 63.68
N ASN A 206 -73.73 18.05 64.26
CA ASN A 206 -74.96 17.69 63.51
C ASN A 206 -75.41 18.73 62.46
N ASN A 207 -74.97 19.99 62.59
CA ASN A 207 -75.23 21.06 61.61
C ASN A 207 -74.14 21.21 60.54
N GLY A 208 -73.24 20.23 60.41
CA GLY A 208 -72.10 20.23 59.49
C GLY A 208 -70.95 21.14 59.89
N LYS A 209 -71.03 21.88 61.01
CA LYS A 209 -69.94 22.75 61.45
C LYS A 209 -68.80 21.93 62.04
N GLU A 210 -67.62 22.11 61.47
CA GLU A 210 -66.37 21.55 61.97
C GLU A 210 -65.83 22.37 63.14
N LYS A 211 -65.45 21.68 64.22
CA LYS A 211 -64.75 22.30 65.36
C LYS A 211 -63.62 21.40 65.82
N GLU A 212 -62.44 21.98 66.03
CA GLU A 212 -61.30 21.26 66.60
C GLU A 212 -61.61 20.75 68.02
N THR A 213 -61.19 19.53 68.32
CA THR A 213 -61.40 18.86 69.61
C THR A 213 -60.13 18.11 70.02
N THR A 214 -59.79 18.16 71.30
CA THR A 214 -58.71 17.35 71.88
C THR A 214 -59.23 16.03 72.48
N THR A 215 -60.55 15.84 72.52
CA THR A 215 -61.19 14.64 73.07
C THR A 215 -61.39 13.58 71.98
N ALA A 216 -60.70 12.43 72.09
CA ALA A 216 -60.75 11.35 71.09
C ALA A 216 -62.17 10.84 70.79
N LYS A 217 -63.01 10.65 71.82
CA LYS A 217 -64.41 10.20 71.65
C LYS A 217 -65.28 11.16 70.82
N ARG A 218 -64.87 12.43 70.70
CA ARG A 218 -65.58 13.48 69.97
C ARG A 218 -64.99 13.75 68.58
N ALA A 219 -63.90 13.08 68.21
CA ALA A 219 -63.22 13.29 66.94
C ALA A 219 -63.88 12.42 65.86
N ASP A 220 -64.32 13.05 64.79
CA ASP A 220 -64.90 12.37 63.62
C ASP A 220 -63.89 12.28 62.47
N LEU A 221 -63.01 13.28 62.32
CA LEU A 221 -62.00 13.35 61.26
C LEU A 221 -60.63 13.75 61.83
N LEU A 222 -59.57 13.33 61.13
CA LEU A 222 -58.21 13.86 61.32
C LEU A 222 -57.87 14.74 60.13
N ARG A 223 -57.53 16.01 60.41
CA ARG A 223 -57.01 16.94 59.42
C ARG A 223 -55.50 16.98 59.53
N PHE A 224 -54.84 16.76 58.40
CA PHE A 224 -53.40 16.91 58.24
C PHE A 224 -53.14 18.20 57.48
N SER A 225 -52.24 19.04 57.96
CA SER A 225 -51.78 20.25 57.27
C SER A 225 -50.27 20.31 57.30
N PHE A 226 -49.66 20.79 56.21
CA PHE A 226 -48.22 20.86 56.07
C PHE A 226 -47.79 21.89 55.02
N ASP A 227 -46.53 22.28 55.07
CA ASP A 227 -45.92 23.13 54.06
C ASP A 227 -44.99 22.30 53.19
N LEU A 228 -45.16 22.34 51.86
CA LEU A 228 -44.11 21.93 50.94
C LEU A 228 -43.09 23.06 50.84
N ASP A 229 -41.86 22.79 51.25
CA ASP A 229 -40.79 23.80 51.24
C ASP A 229 -40.37 24.21 49.82
N GLU A 230 -39.65 25.33 49.74
CA GLU A 230 -39.06 25.77 48.47
C GLU A 230 -37.99 24.77 48.00
N ASN A 231 -38.08 24.38 46.74
CA ASN A 231 -37.12 23.53 46.07
C ASN A 231 -36.90 24.09 44.67
N ARG A 232 -35.68 24.58 44.42
CA ARG A 232 -35.30 25.22 43.14
C ARG A 232 -35.01 24.19 42.04
N VAL A 233 -34.90 22.91 42.37
CA VAL A 233 -34.63 21.81 41.43
C VAL A 233 -35.92 21.07 41.06
N ALA A 234 -36.89 20.99 41.98
CA ALA A 234 -38.17 20.35 41.73
C ALA A 234 -38.99 21.09 40.65
N PRO A 235 -39.44 20.41 39.58
CA PRO A 235 -40.21 21.05 38.52
C PRO A 235 -41.60 21.47 39.00
N SER A 236 -42.12 22.58 38.46
CA SER A 236 -43.50 23.01 38.69
C SER A 236 -44.51 21.99 38.16
N GLY A 237 -45.75 22.07 38.64
CA GLY A 237 -46.87 21.24 38.21
C GLY A 237 -47.41 20.34 39.32
N ASN A 238 -48.43 19.55 38.98
CA ASN A 238 -49.13 18.69 39.93
C ASN A 238 -48.20 17.63 40.53
N LYS A 239 -48.23 17.49 41.87
CA LYS A 239 -47.45 16.53 42.65
C LYS A 239 -48.41 15.73 43.52
N GLU A 240 -48.28 14.42 43.49
CA GLU A 240 -49.04 13.52 44.36
C GLU A 240 -48.31 13.40 45.69
N ILE A 241 -49.01 13.74 46.78
CA ILE A 241 -48.54 13.54 48.14
C ILE A 241 -49.35 12.40 48.76
N TYR A 242 -48.64 11.44 49.33
CA TYR A 242 -49.20 10.27 49.98
C TYR A 242 -49.07 10.41 51.50
N VAL A 243 -50.20 10.33 52.20
CA VAL A 243 -50.24 10.33 53.67
C VAL A 243 -50.39 8.88 54.14
N CYS A 244 -49.42 8.42 54.93
CA CYS A 244 -49.40 7.08 55.50
C CYS A 244 -49.63 7.16 57.02
N VAL A 245 -50.79 6.72 57.48
CA VAL A 245 -51.10 6.63 58.92
C VAL A 245 -50.91 5.20 59.39
N THR A 246 -50.13 5.03 60.44
CA THR A 246 -49.89 3.73 61.09
C THR A 246 -50.60 3.70 62.43
N ALA A 247 -51.39 2.66 62.67
CA ALA A 247 -52.06 2.42 63.94
C ALA A 247 -51.03 2.06 65.04
N PRO A 248 -51.41 2.18 66.34
CA PRO A 248 -50.49 1.88 67.44
C PRO A 248 -49.95 0.43 67.46
N ASP A 249 -50.64 -0.50 66.80
CA ASP A 249 -50.20 -1.89 66.63
C ASP A 249 -49.18 -2.07 65.49
N GLY A 250 -48.76 -0.97 64.84
CA GLY A 250 -47.80 -0.96 63.76
C GLY A 250 -48.39 -1.23 62.37
N LYS A 251 -49.71 -1.45 62.24
CA LYS A 251 -50.34 -1.71 60.95
C LYS A 251 -50.76 -0.41 60.27
N ALA A 252 -50.53 -0.31 58.97
CA ALA A 252 -50.99 0.83 58.19
C ALA A 252 -52.52 0.87 58.12
N ILE A 253 -53.11 2.04 58.34
CA ILE A 253 -54.52 2.31 58.13
C ILE A 253 -54.69 2.60 56.64
N SER A 254 -55.17 1.62 55.88
CA SER A 254 -55.25 1.73 54.42
C SER A 254 -56.33 0.80 53.86
N ASN A 255 -56.86 1.15 52.69
CA ASN A 255 -57.79 0.30 51.92
C ASN A 255 -57.07 -0.66 50.96
N GLY A 256 -55.76 -0.92 51.17
CA GLY A 256 -54.96 -1.84 50.34
C GLY A 256 -54.27 -1.18 49.15
N THR A 257 -54.20 0.16 49.12
CA THR A 257 -53.53 0.93 48.07
C THR A 257 -52.07 1.19 48.41
N THR A 258 -51.19 1.01 47.42
CA THR A 258 -49.75 1.15 47.57
C THR A 258 -49.13 2.17 46.62
N PHE A 259 -47.94 2.63 46.94
CA PHE A 259 -47.07 3.42 46.08
C PHE A 259 -45.62 3.01 46.29
N THR A 260 -44.77 3.20 45.28
CA THR A 260 -43.35 2.90 45.37
C THR A 260 -42.59 4.13 45.86
N THR A 261 -41.88 3.97 46.96
CA THR A 261 -40.94 4.97 47.46
C THR A 261 -39.57 4.78 46.83
N ARG A 262 -38.76 5.84 46.81
CA ARG A 262 -37.38 5.79 46.31
C ARG A 262 -36.51 4.79 47.09
N ASP A 263 -36.57 4.84 48.43
CA ASP A 263 -35.62 4.12 49.30
C ASP A 263 -36.22 2.93 50.04
N ALA A 264 -37.53 2.93 50.33
CA ALA A 264 -38.18 1.96 51.20
C ALA A 264 -39.09 0.98 50.46
N GLY A 265 -38.99 0.93 49.13
CA GLY A 265 -39.81 0.07 48.27
C GLY A 265 -41.30 0.43 48.33
N GLU A 266 -42.15 -0.58 48.20
CA GLU A 266 -43.60 -0.42 48.19
C GLU A 266 -44.15 -0.12 49.59
N LYS A 267 -44.98 0.92 49.71
CA LYS A 267 -45.63 1.35 50.95
C LYS A 267 -47.13 1.50 50.74
N THR A 268 -47.91 1.15 51.76
CA THR A 268 -49.35 1.43 51.79
C THR A 268 -49.60 2.86 52.23
N TYR A 269 -50.61 3.50 51.65
CA TYR A 269 -51.04 4.86 52.03
C TYR A 269 -52.50 4.89 52.49
N THR A 270 -52.82 5.89 53.30
CA THR A 270 -54.16 6.15 53.85
C THR A 270 -54.93 7.12 52.95
N GLN A 271 -54.27 8.19 52.50
CA GLN A 271 -54.86 9.21 51.64
C GLN A 271 -53.83 9.70 50.60
N LYS A 272 -54.32 10.01 49.40
CA LYS A 272 -53.56 10.71 48.36
C LYS A 272 -54.12 12.13 48.17
N VAL A 273 -53.26 13.12 48.01
CA VAL A 273 -53.63 14.49 47.67
C VAL A 273 -52.79 15.01 46.51
N ASP A 274 -53.44 15.69 45.57
CA ASP A 274 -52.81 16.33 44.43
C ASP A 274 -52.54 17.80 44.75
N VAL A 275 -51.26 18.20 44.68
CA VAL A 275 -50.81 19.57 44.99
C VAL A 275 -50.14 20.17 43.77
N ASN A 276 -50.69 21.28 43.27
CA ASN A 276 -50.01 22.05 42.23
C ASN A 276 -48.85 22.84 42.84
N TYR A 277 -47.63 22.33 42.64
CA TYR A 277 -46.39 22.91 43.16
C TYR A 277 -45.79 23.91 42.17
N GLU A 278 -45.25 25.02 42.68
CA GLU A 278 -44.50 26.00 41.88
C GLU A 278 -43.01 25.95 42.28
N GLN A 279 -42.13 25.76 41.31
CA GLN A 279 -40.69 25.64 41.52
C GLN A 279 -40.13 26.84 42.28
N GLY A 280 -39.35 26.54 43.32
CA GLY A 280 -38.72 27.56 44.16
C GLY A 280 -39.68 28.35 45.04
N LYS A 281 -40.91 27.88 45.27
CA LYS A 281 -41.87 28.50 46.19
C LYS A 281 -42.34 27.51 47.25
N ARG A 282 -42.55 28.02 48.46
CA ARG A 282 -43.28 27.28 49.51
C ARG A 282 -44.76 27.19 49.16
N LYS A 283 -45.38 26.03 49.42
CA LYS A 283 -46.80 25.79 49.19
C LYS A 283 -47.46 25.18 50.45
N PRO A 284 -48.35 25.90 51.13
CA PRO A 284 -49.17 25.32 52.20
C PRO A 284 -50.23 24.36 51.61
N VAL A 285 -50.45 23.24 52.30
CA VAL A 285 -51.37 22.14 51.95
C VAL A 285 -52.22 21.75 53.15
#